data_AF-A0AAD9EH54-F1
#
_entry.id   AF-A0AAD9EH54-F1
#
_cell.length_a   1.000
_cell.length_b   1.000
_cell.length_c   1.000
_cell.angle_alpha   90.00
_cell.angle_beta   90.00
_cell.angle_gamma   90.00
#
_symmetry.space_group_name_H-M   'P 1'
#
loop_
_entity.id
_entity.type
_entity.pdbx_description
1 polymer ?
#
loop_
_entity_poly.entity_id
_entity_poly.type
_entity_poly.pdbx_seq_one_letter_code
_entity_poly.pdbx_strand_id
1 'polypeptide(L)'
;MPSSSEMNRYWIPRLDIHKKIITQELPYYLGPDATVRPYTNEGEDGFLITTPGPCLTDEQIDDICRKSKEMWERQAAIRAQEADKPLKRPLHQPVVISRGSNDSSRRRHDAHRSHERHRRYDDRRRE
;
A
#
# COMPACT_ATOMS: atom_id res chain seq x y z
N MET A 1 22.43 20.19 43.89
CA MET A 1 22.08 20.29 42.46
C MET A 1 21.41 18.97 42.08
N PRO A 2 20.07 18.87 41.96
CA PRO A 2 19.49 17.66 41.36
C PRO A 2 19.82 17.71 39.87
N SER A 3 20.79 16.89 39.46
CA SER A 3 20.59 15.63 38.75
C SER A 3 20.06 15.88 37.34
N SER A 4 20.94 15.68 36.36
CA SER A 4 20.64 15.47 34.94
C SER A 4 19.20 14.99 34.74
N SER A 5 18.38 15.77 34.03
CA SER A 5 17.00 15.42 33.69
C SER A 5 16.99 14.08 32.96
N GLU A 6 16.83 12.98 33.70
CA GLU A 6 16.74 11.63 33.15
C GLU A 6 15.45 11.59 32.34
N MET A 7 15.60 11.72 31.03
CA MET A 7 14.49 11.58 30.10
C MET A 7 14.10 10.10 30.07
N ASN A 8 12.95 9.78 30.65
CA ASN A 8 12.36 8.46 30.55
C ASN A 8 12.06 8.14 29.08
N ARG A 9 12.53 6.98 28.63
CA ARG A 9 12.30 6.48 27.28
C ARG A 9 11.72 5.09 27.36
N TYR A 10 10.56 4.91 26.77
CA TYR A 10 9.86 3.64 26.75
C TYR A 10 9.10 3.49 25.45
N TRP A 11 8.89 2.25 25.06
CA TRP A 11 8.21 1.89 23.83
C TRP A 11 6.83 1.35 24.17
N ILE A 12 5.84 1.70 23.35
CA ILE A 12 4.51 1.12 23.41
C ILE A 12 4.13 0.55 22.03
N PRO A 13 3.42 -0.59 21.99
CA PRO A 13 2.93 -1.15 20.73
C PRO A 13 2.01 -0.18 20.00
N ARG A 14 1.93 -0.30 18.67
CA ARG A 14 0.99 0.49 17.85
C ARG A 14 -0.46 0.00 17.95
N LEU A 15 -0.69 -1.16 18.55
CA LEU A 15 -2.00 -1.78 18.65
C LEU A 15 -3.03 -0.79 19.22
N ASP A 16 -4.11 -0.57 18.49
CA ASP A 16 -5.21 0.34 18.85
C ASP A 16 -4.84 1.81 19.12
N ILE A 17 -3.63 2.25 18.73
CA ILE A 17 -3.19 3.64 18.86
C ILE A 17 -3.07 4.31 17.50
N HIS A 18 -3.86 5.36 17.30
CA HIS A 18 -3.79 6.19 16.10
C HIS A 18 -2.70 7.26 16.26
N LYS A 19 -1.76 7.33 15.30
CA LYS A 19 -0.64 8.30 15.29
C LYS A 19 -1.04 9.74 15.66
N LYS A 20 -2.07 10.29 15.00
CA LYS A 20 -2.56 11.65 15.30
C LYS A 20 -3.00 11.83 16.76
N ILE A 21 -3.69 10.85 17.34
CA ILE A 21 -4.20 10.93 18.70
C ILE A 21 -3.04 10.90 19.69
N ILE A 22 -2.11 9.94 19.58
CA ILE A 22 -0.96 9.90 20.49
C ILE A 22 -0.10 11.17 20.39
N THR A 23 0.13 11.71 19.19
CA THR A 23 0.87 12.98 19.05
C THR A 23 0.15 14.17 19.69
N GLN A 24 -1.18 14.18 19.69
CA GLN A 24 -2.00 15.24 20.28
C GLN A 24 -2.15 15.11 21.80
N GLU A 25 -2.37 13.89 22.29
CA GLU A 25 -2.67 13.63 23.71
C GLU A 25 -1.40 13.52 24.55
N LEU A 26 -0.25 13.14 23.98
CA LEU A 26 0.99 12.98 24.75
C LEU A 26 1.39 14.28 25.49
N PRO A 27 1.40 15.47 24.84
CA PRO A 27 1.73 16.71 25.55
C PRO A 27 0.72 17.10 26.62
N TYR A 28 -0.53 16.63 26.52
CA TYR A 28 -1.57 16.89 27.51
C TYR A 28 -1.33 16.12 28.81
N TYR A 29 -0.91 14.85 28.73
CA TYR A 29 -0.63 14.02 29.91
C TYR A 29 0.76 14.24 30.50
N LEU A 30 1.78 14.38 29.65
CA LEU A 30 3.19 14.38 30.06
C LEU A 30 3.85 15.76 30.00
N GLY A 31 3.16 16.77 29.45
CA GLY A 31 3.67 18.11 29.26
C GLY A 31 4.33 18.33 27.88
N PRO A 32 4.63 19.59 27.53
CA PRO A 32 5.08 19.98 26.19
C PRO A 32 6.45 19.42 25.78
N ASP A 33 7.28 19.05 26.74
CA ASP A 33 8.61 18.48 26.51
C ASP A 33 8.56 16.97 26.17
N ALA A 34 7.39 16.34 26.26
CA ALA A 34 7.19 14.96 25.89
C ALA A 34 7.10 14.79 24.37
N THR A 35 7.86 13.84 23.84
CA THR A 35 7.92 13.57 22.39
C THR A 35 7.53 12.13 22.08
N VAL A 36 6.83 11.94 20.96
CA VAL A 36 6.50 10.63 20.41
C VAL A 36 7.11 10.50 19.02
N ARG A 37 7.71 9.34 18.73
CA ARG A 37 8.18 9.00 17.37
C ARG A 37 7.77 7.57 17.01
N PRO A 38 7.43 7.29 15.75
CA PRO A 38 7.28 5.92 15.27
C PRO A 38 8.59 5.16 15.46
N TYR A 39 8.52 3.94 16.01
CA TYR A 39 9.68 3.11 16.23
C TYR A 39 9.28 1.64 16.18
N THR A 40 10.09 0.84 15.48
CA THR A 40 9.88 -0.60 15.37
C THR A 40 10.79 -1.29 16.38
N ASN A 41 10.21 -2.00 17.35
CA ASN A 41 10.95 -2.76 18.36
C ASN A 41 10.75 -4.25 18.11
N GLU A 42 11.83 -5.01 17.96
CA GLU A 42 11.79 -6.47 17.74
C GLU A 42 10.92 -6.95 16.57
N GLY A 43 10.71 -6.09 15.56
CA GLY A 43 9.85 -6.38 14.41
C GLY A 43 8.39 -5.96 14.58
N GLU A 44 8.00 -5.44 15.75
CA GLU A 44 6.69 -4.85 15.98
C GLU A 44 6.72 -3.33 15.83
N ASP A 45 5.76 -2.81 15.07
CA ASP A 45 5.58 -1.37 14.94
C ASP A 45 4.97 -0.79 16.22
N GLY A 46 5.54 0.33 16.67
CA GLY A 46 5.07 1.03 17.85
C GLY A 46 5.50 2.48 17.89
N PHE A 47 5.46 3.02 19.10
CA PHE A 47 5.82 4.40 19.38
C PHE A 47 6.83 4.43 20.51
N LEU A 48 7.95 5.11 20.25
CA LEU A 48 8.94 5.42 21.28
C LEU A 48 8.61 6.79 21.87
N ILE A 49 8.30 6.80 23.16
CA ILE A 49 8.00 8.00 23.94
C ILE A 49 9.27 8.43 24.67
N THR A 50 9.53 9.74 24.69
CA THR A 50 10.59 10.35 25.49
C THR A 50 10.00 11.49 26.30
N THR A 51 10.10 11.44 27.63
CA THR A 51 9.53 12.42 28.55
C THR A 51 10.50 12.75 29.68
N PRO A 52 10.62 14.03 30.11
CA PRO A 52 11.42 14.40 31.28
C PRO A 52 10.73 14.08 32.62
N GLY A 53 9.48 13.60 32.58
CA GLY A 53 8.65 13.33 33.76
C GLY A 53 8.21 11.87 33.86
N PRO A 54 7.12 11.56 34.57
CA PRO A 54 6.62 10.19 34.71
C PRO A 54 6.21 9.59 33.35
N CYS A 55 6.16 8.26 33.28
CA CYS A 55 5.61 7.54 32.14
C CYS A 55 4.08 7.65 32.11
N LEU A 56 3.47 7.37 30.95
CA LEU A 56 2.01 7.26 30.85
C LEU A 56 1.53 6.15 31.79
N THR A 57 0.43 6.40 32.48
CA THR A 57 -0.28 5.38 33.25
C THR A 57 -1.13 4.52 32.31
N ASP A 58 -1.46 3.30 32.74
CA ASP A 58 -2.32 2.41 31.96
C ASP A 58 -3.68 3.06 31.63
N GLU A 59 -4.27 3.80 32.58
CA GLU A 59 -5.52 4.54 32.36
C GLU A 59 -5.40 5.62 31.26
N GLN A 60 -4.24 6.27 31.16
CA GLN A 60 -3.97 7.25 30.10
C GLN A 60 -3.78 6.59 28.74
N ILE A 61 -3.11 5.43 28.71
CA ILE A 61 -2.98 4.62 27.50
C ILE A 61 -4.36 4.16 27.04
N ASP A 62 -5.22 3.70 27.95
CA ASP A 62 -6.60 3.30 27.66
C ASP A 62 -7.42 4.46 27.07
N ASP A 63 -7.27 5.68 27.59
CA ASP A 63 -7.96 6.85 27.04
C ASP A 63 -7.45 7.20 25.63
N ILE A 64 -6.14 7.08 25.38
CA ILE A 64 -5.55 7.24 24.04
C ILE A 64 -6.12 6.18 23.08
N CYS A 65 -6.25 4.92 23.51
CA CYS A 65 -6.84 3.84 22.72
C CYS A 65 -8.31 4.13 22.39
N ARG A 66 -9.08 4.59 23.37
CA ARG A 66 -10.49 4.96 23.20
C ARG A 66 -10.67 6.10 22.18
N LYS A 67 -9.89 7.17 22.31
CA LYS A 67 -9.89 8.30 21.37
C LYS A 67 -9.42 7.90 19.97
N SER A 68 -8.45 6.98 19.89
CA SER A 68 -7.97 6.42 18.63
C SER A 68 -9.06 5.64 17.91
N LYS A 69 -9.82 4.82 18.64
CA LYS A 69 -10.98 4.09 18.12
C LYS A 69 -12.05 5.02 17.54
N GLU A 70 -12.46 6.05 18.30
CA GLU A 70 -13.44 7.03 17.82
C GLU A 70 -12.97 7.70 16.52
N MET A 71 -11.67 8.01 16.43
CA MET A 71 -11.14 8.64 15.23
C MET A 71 -11.16 7.72 14.01
N TRP A 72 -10.85 6.43 14.17
CA TRP A 72 -11.01 5.45 13.10
C TRP A 72 -12.46 5.28 12.68
N GLU A 73 -13.39 5.19 13.63
CA GLU A 73 -14.83 5.09 13.36
C GLU A 73 -15.34 6.31 12.59
N ARG A 74 -14.94 7.51 13.01
CA ARG A 74 -15.28 8.76 12.30
C ARG A 74 -14.71 8.78 10.89
N GLN A 75 -13.45 8.35 10.71
CA GLN A 75 -12.83 8.29 9.39
C GLN A 75 -13.47 7.22 8.50
N ALA A 76 -13.89 6.08 9.07
CA ALA A 76 -14.63 5.05 8.37
C ALA A 76 -16.03 5.54 7.94
N ALA A 77 -16.74 6.25 8.81
CA ALA A 77 -18.05 6.81 8.51
C ALA A 77 -17.99 7.84 7.37
N ILE A 78 -16.98 8.72 7.37
CA ILE A 78 -16.75 9.68 6.26
C ILE A 78 -16.49 8.94 4.95
N ARG A 79 -15.64 7.90 4.97
CA ARG A 79 -15.35 7.09 3.77
C ARG A 79 -16.57 6.35 3.26
N ALA A 80 -17.41 5.82 4.16
CA ALA A 80 -18.66 5.18 3.80
C ALA A 80 -19.61 6.16 3.11
N GLN A 81 -19.72 7.40 3.61
CA GLN A 81 -20.52 8.45 2.96
C GLN A 81 -19.95 8.94 1.62
N GLU A 82 -18.64 8.82 1.40
CA GLU A 82 -18.02 9.16 0.11
C GLU A 82 -18.17 8.06 -0.95
N ALA A 83 -18.47 6.81 -0.56
CA ALA A 83 -18.70 5.72 -1.49
C ALA A 83 -19.97 5.89 -2.34
N ASP A 84 -20.98 6.60 -1.82
CA ASP A 84 -22.23 6.91 -2.54
C ASP A 84 -22.16 8.18 -3.39
N LYS A 85 -21.03 8.92 -3.36
CA LYS A 85 -20.87 10.10 -4.23
C LYS A 85 -20.43 9.64 -5.62
N PRO A 86 -21.16 10.02 -6.70
CA PRO A 86 -20.72 9.71 -8.05
C PRO A 86 -19.33 10.29 -8.29
N LEU A 87 -18.45 9.48 -8.88
CA LEU A 87 -17.07 9.84 -9.18
C LEU A 87 -17.03 11.19 -9.91
N LYS A 88 -16.25 12.14 -9.41
CA LYS A 88 -16.08 13.47 -10.06
C LYS A 88 -15.42 13.41 -11.44
N ARG A 89 -14.86 12.26 -11.82
CA ARG A 89 -14.19 12.00 -13.10
C ARG A 89 -14.43 10.54 -13.53
N PRO A 90 -14.58 10.26 -14.83
CA PRO A 90 -14.81 8.90 -15.31
C PRO A 90 -13.66 7.96 -14.92
N LEU A 91 -14.00 6.70 -14.65
CA LEU A 91 -13.07 5.62 -14.34
C LEU A 91 -12.04 5.48 -15.47
N HIS A 92 -10.76 5.64 -15.15
CA HIS A 92 -9.68 5.42 -16.12
C HIS A 92 -9.60 3.93 -16.45
N GLN A 93 -9.91 3.57 -17.70
CA GLN A 93 -9.72 2.21 -18.19
C GLN A 93 -8.26 1.98 -18.58
N PRO A 94 -7.70 0.79 -18.31
CA PRO A 94 -6.34 0.47 -18.72
C PRO A 94 -6.23 0.50 -20.25
N VAL A 95 -5.29 1.30 -20.77
CA VAL A 95 -4.98 1.34 -22.20
C VAL A 95 -4.01 0.20 -22.51
N VAL A 96 -4.45 -0.76 -23.33
CA VAL A 96 -3.58 -1.80 -23.87
C VAL A 96 -2.65 -1.17 -24.91
N ILE A 97 -1.35 -1.12 -24.61
CA ILE A 97 -0.33 -0.69 -25.57
C ILE A 97 0.13 -1.92 -26.35
N SER A 98 -0.32 -2.06 -27.59
CA SER A 98 0.22 -3.06 -28.52
C SER A 98 1.69 -2.76 -28.78
N ARG A 99 2.58 -3.67 -28.39
CA ARG A 99 4.00 -3.61 -28.76
C ARG A 99 4.07 -3.84 -30.28
N GLY A 100 4.41 -2.78 -31.02
CA GLY A 100 4.43 -2.78 -32.47
C GLY A 100 5.20 -3.97 -33.05
N SER A 101 4.56 -4.68 -33.99
CA SER A 101 5.20 -5.67 -34.84
C SER A 101 6.33 -5.00 -35.61
N ASN A 102 7.56 -5.27 -35.21
CA ASN A 102 8.73 -4.92 -35.99
C ASN A 102 8.80 -5.89 -37.19
N ASP A 103 8.06 -5.59 -38.27
CA ASP A 103 8.22 -6.26 -39.57
C ASP A 103 9.53 -5.77 -40.19
N SER A 104 10.62 -6.33 -39.67
CA SER A 104 11.93 -6.25 -40.27
C SER A 104 12.28 -7.66 -40.74
N SER A 105 12.53 -7.78 -42.04
CA SER A 105 13.30 -8.85 -42.72
C SER A 105 12.49 -9.96 -43.40
N ARG A 106 12.25 -9.83 -44.72
CA ARG A 106 13.05 -10.51 -45.78
C ARG A 106 12.35 -10.40 -47.14
N ARG A 107 12.79 -9.42 -47.91
CA ARG A 107 12.84 -9.53 -49.38
C ARG A 107 13.92 -10.55 -49.74
N ARG A 108 13.59 -11.58 -50.52
CA ARG A 108 14.42 -12.26 -51.54
C ARG A 108 13.58 -13.39 -52.15
N HIS A 109 13.10 -13.16 -53.38
CA HIS A 109 13.64 -13.78 -54.58
C HIS A 109 13.42 -15.29 -54.62
N ASP A 110 12.43 -15.75 -55.39
CA ASP A 110 12.71 -16.75 -56.42
C ASP A 110 11.64 -16.70 -57.51
N ALA A 111 12.13 -16.55 -58.73
CA ALA A 111 11.37 -16.38 -59.94
C ALA A 111 11.63 -17.59 -60.84
N HIS A 112 10.65 -17.88 -61.69
CA HIS A 112 10.74 -18.63 -62.94
C HIS A 112 10.66 -20.18 -62.94
N ARG A 113 9.58 -20.63 -63.60
CA ARG A 113 9.55 -21.63 -64.70
C ARG A 113 10.06 -23.05 -64.39
N SER A 114 9.18 -24.04 -64.49
CA SER A 114 8.87 -24.72 -65.76
C SER A 114 8.15 -26.07 -65.59
N HIS A 115 7.24 -26.31 -66.54
CA HIS A 115 6.89 -27.60 -67.15
C HIS A 115 6.21 -28.71 -66.34
N GLU A 116 4.90 -28.82 -66.61
CA GLU A 116 4.26 -30.00 -67.21
C GLU A 116 4.95 -31.38 -67.09
N ARG A 117 4.09 -32.34 -66.68
CA ARG A 117 3.82 -33.66 -67.28
C ARG A 117 4.37 -34.91 -66.58
N HIS A 118 3.42 -35.87 -66.53
CA HIS A 118 3.52 -37.31 -66.27
C HIS A 118 3.68 -37.68 -64.79
N ARG A 119 2.80 -38.48 -64.17
CA ARG A 119 2.26 -39.80 -64.53
C ARG A 119 0.93 -39.97 -63.78
N ARG A 120 -0.26 -40.24 -64.34
CA ARG A 120 -0.81 -41.37 -65.12
C ARG A 120 -0.54 -42.78 -64.52
N TYR A 121 -1.65 -43.50 -64.30
CA TYR A 121 -1.86 -44.88 -63.79
C TYR A 121 -1.74 -45.01 -62.27
N ASP A 122 -2.60 -45.70 -61.51
CA ASP A 122 -3.71 -46.66 -61.65
C ASP A 122 -4.58 -46.44 -60.37
N ASP A 123 -5.89 -46.65 -60.27
CA ASP A 123 -6.54 -47.95 -60.05
C ASP A 123 -8.07 -47.71 -59.99
N ARG A 124 -8.81 -48.00 -61.07
CA ARG A 124 -9.81 -49.10 -61.15
C ARG A 124 -10.35 -49.69 -59.83
N ARG A 125 -11.56 -49.28 -59.44
CA ARG A 125 -12.75 -50.13 -59.15
C ARG A 125 -13.75 -49.26 -58.39
N ARG A 126 -14.87 -48.86 -59.01
CA ARG A 126 -16.15 -49.60 -59.01
C ARG A 126 -16.47 -50.13 -57.61
N GLU A 127 -17.37 -49.46 -56.91
CA GLU A 127 -18.81 -49.75 -56.89
C GLU A 127 -19.61 -48.49 -56.53
#